data_AF-A0A4Y8I040-F1
#
_entry.id   AF-A0A4Y8I040-F1
#
_cell.length_a   1.000
_cell.length_b   1.000
_cell.length_c   1.000
_cell.angle_alpha   90.00
_cell.angle_beta   90.00
_cell.angle_gamma   90.00
#
_symmetry.space_group_name_H-M   'P 1'
#
loop_
_entity.id
_entity.type
_entity.pdbx_description
1 polymer ?
#
loop_
_entity_poly.entity_id
_entity_poly.type
_entity_poly.pdbx_seq_one_letter_code
_entity_poly.pdbx_strand_id
1 'polypeptide(L)' 'MSNQRTLVLLETPVRDLIKQMAKEKGISISSLCRDLICEGLEIFEDRYFDKIASEREDTFNWEHSLTHEEIWDKKEN' A
#
# COMPACT_ATOMS: atom_id res chain seq x y z
N MET A 1 -15.35 10.63 13.03
CA MET A 1 -14.55 11.29 11.98
C MET A 1 -15.49 11.81 10.90
N SER A 2 -15.28 13.03 10.38
CA SER A 2 -16.15 13.61 9.36
C SER A 2 -15.71 13.16 7.96
N ASN A 3 -16.63 12.59 7.18
CA ASN A 3 -16.36 12.26 5.79
C ASN A 3 -16.35 13.54 4.96
N GLN A 4 -15.20 13.89 4.39
CA GLN A 4 -15.06 15.00 3.45
C GLN A 4 -15.16 14.50 2.01
N ARG A 5 -15.86 15.25 1.14
CA ARG A 5 -15.97 14.95 -0.28
C ARG A 5 -14.94 15.75 -1.05
N THR A 6 -14.15 15.08 -1.87
CA THR A 6 -13.21 15.71 -2.81
C THR A 6 -13.76 15.58 -4.23
N LEU A 7 -13.87 16.70 -4.94
CA LEU A 7 -14.23 16.70 -6.35
C LEU A 7 -12.95 16.59 -7.19
N VAL A 8 -12.95 15.68 -8.17
CA VAL A 8 -11.80 15.47 -9.06
C VAL A 8 -12.28 15.57 -10.50
N LEU A 9 -11.53 16.31 -11.32
CA LEU A 9 -11.75 16.36 -12.77
C LEU A 9 -11.02 15.20 -13.43
N LEU A 10 -11.74 14.44 -14.25
CA LEU A 10 -11.21 13.32 -15.00
C LEU A 10 -11.45 13.54 -16.49
N GLU A 11 -10.49 13.13 -17.30
CA GLU A 11 -10.66 13.07 -18.74
C GLU A 11 -11.83 12.13 -19.10
N THR A 12 -12.56 12.46 -20.17
CA THR A 12 -13.68 11.65 -20.67
C THR A 12 -13.35 10.16 -20.80
N PRO A 13 -12.23 9.73 -21.43
CA PRO A 13 -11.92 8.30 -21.53
C PRO A 13 -11.74 7.62 -20.17
N VAL A 14 -11.05 8.27 -19.23
CA VAL A 14 -10.82 7.72 -17.87
C VAL A 14 -12.15 7.58 -17.12
N ARG A 15 -12.99 8.61 -17.19
CA ARG A 15 -14.31 8.60 -16.55
C ARG A 15 -15.19 7.49 -17.12
N ASP A 16 -15.17 7.27 -18.43
CA ASP A 16 -16.01 6.27 -19.08
C ASP A 16 -15.51 4.85 -18.78
N LEU A 17 -14.20 4.66 -18.66
CA LEU A 17 -13.61 3.41 -18.18
C LEU A 17 -14.06 3.10 -16.73
N ILE A 18 -13.97 4.07 -15.82
CA ILE A 18 -14.43 3.91 -14.43
C ILE A 18 -15.92 3.55 -14.38
N LYS A 19 -16.77 4.19 -15.21
CA LYS A 19 -18.20 3.87 -15.29
C LYS A 19 -18.42 2.42 -15.73
N GLN A 20 -17.69 1.97 -16.74
CA GLN A 20 -17.78 0.59 -17.21
C GLN A 20 -17.35 -0.39 -16.12
N MET A 21 -16.18 -0.18 -15.50
CA MET A 21 -15.66 -1.04 -14.43
C MET A 21 -16.62 -1.12 -13.23
N ALA A 22 -17.20 0.01 -12.82
CA ALA A 22 -18.17 0.05 -11.72
C ALA A 22 -19.43 -0.76 -12.05
N LYS A 23 -19.92 -0.64 -13.30
CA LYS A 23 -21.06 -1.42 -13.81
C LYS A 23 -20.76 -2.92 -13.82
N GLU A 24 -19.60 -3.33 -14.33
CA GLU A 24 -19.18 -4.73 -14.38
C GLU A 24 -19.05 -5.34 -12.97
N LYS A 25 -18.55 -4.56 -12.01
CA LYS A 25 -18.41 -4.98 -10.60
C LYS A 25 -19.69 -4.87 -9.78
N GLY A 26 -20.76 -4.24 -10.31
CA GLY A 26 -22.01 -4.02 -9.59
C GLY A 26 -21.89 -3.08 -8.38
N ILE A 27 -20.90 -2.17 -8.38
CA ILE A 27 -20.66 -1.21 -7.29
C ILE A 27 -20.84 0.23 -7.75
N SER A 28 -20.95 1.16 -6.81
CA SER A 28 -21.01 2.59 -7.14
C SER A 28 -19.68 3.11 -7.68
N ILE A 29 -19.73 4.08 -8.59
CA ILE A 29 -18.54 4.78 -9.12
C ILE A 29 -17.72 5.36 -7.97
N SER A 30 -18.35 5.97 -6.97
CA SER A 30 -17.64 6.55 -5.83
C SER A 30 -16.92 5.51 -4.98
N SER A 31 -17.50 4.30 -4.83
CA SER A 31 -16.83 3.20 -4.14
C SER A 31 -15.62 2.72 -4.93
N LEU A 32 -15.79 2.49 -6.24
CA LEU A 32 -14.68 2.10 -7.10
C LEU A 32 -13.55 3.13 -7.08
N CYS A 33 -13.87 4.43 -7.22
CA CYS A 33 -12.86 5.49 -7.17
C CYS A 33 -12.13 5.52 -5.82
N ARG A 34 -12.86 5.38 -4.70
CA ARG A 34 -12.24 5.32 -3.38
C ARG A 34 -11.28 4.15 -3.29
N ASP A 35 -11.71 2.97 -3.70
CA ASP A 35 -10.92 1.74 -3.61
C ASP A 35 -9.65 1.87 -4.48
N LEU A 36 -9.77 2.36 -5.72
CA LEU A 36 -8.62 2.63 -6.60
C LEU A 36 -7.65 3.69 -6.01
N ILE A 37 -8.17 4.71 -5.32
CA ILE A 37 -7.31 5.72 -4.66
C ILE A 37 -6.56 5.08 -3.49
N CYS A 38 -7.25 4.28 -2.67
CA CYS A 38 -6.63 3.57 -1.55
C CYS A 38 -5.56 2.58 -2.04
N GLU A 39 -5.88 1.73 -3.02
CA GLU A 39 -4.93 0.81 -3.65
C GLU A 39 -3.72 1.56 -4.22
N GLY A 40 -3.95 2.70 -4.89
CA GLY A 40 -2.87 3.55 -5.39
C GLY A 40 -1.94 4.04 -4.28
N LEU A 41 -2.49 4.47 -3.14
CA LEU A 41 -1.72 4.92 -1.97
C LEU A 41 -0.95 3.78 -1.31
N GLU A 42 -1.54 2.59 -1.20
CA GLU A 42 -0.87 1.38 -0.69
C GLU A 42 0.36 1.03 -1.55
N ILE A 43 0.25 1.12 -2.89
CA ILE A 43 1.40 0.92 -3.79
C ILE A 43 2.52 1.94 -3.53
N PHE A 44 2.18 3.20 -3.23
CA PHE A 44 3.20 4.20 -2.88
C PHE A 44 3.88 3.86 -1.54
N GLU A 45 3.12 3.36 -0.57
CA GLU A 45 3.65 2.92 0.73
C GLU A 45 4.58 1.70 0.57
N ASP A 46 4.17 0.69 -0.19
CA ASP A 46 5.00 -0.49 -0.48
C ASP A 46 6.35 -0.10 -1.09
N ARG A 47 6.34 0.81 -2.08
CA ARG A 47 7.57 1.34 -2.68
C ARG A 47 8.45 2.08 -1.68
N TYR A 48 7.85 2.76 -0.72
CA TYR A 48 8.58 3.46 0.34
C TYR A 48 9.24 2.46 1.30
N PHE A 49 8.52 1.42 1.71
CA PHE A 49 9.08 0.39 2.58
C PHE A 49 10.12 -0.48 1.91
N ASP A 50 9.95 -0.80 0.63
CA ASP A 50 10.95 -1.51 -0.19
C ASP A 50 12.30 -0.75 -0.20
N LYS A 51 12.25 0.57 -0.35
CA LYS A 51 13.45 1.42 -0.28
C LYS A 51 14.13 1.32 1.10
N ILE A 52 13.37 1.42 2.18
CA ILE A 52 13.92 1.31 3.55
C ILE A 52 14.51 -0.08 3.79
N ALA A 53 13.83 -1.13 3.32
CA ALA A 53 14.30 -2.50 3.45
C ALA A 53 15.63 -2.70 2.70
N SER A 54 15.72 -2.18 1.47
CA SER A 54 16.94 -2.21 0.66
C SER A 54 18.11 -1.50 1.36
N GLU A 55 17.90 -0.30 1.90
CA GLU A 55 18.93 0.45 2.65
C GLU A 55 19.43 -0.32 3.89
N ARG A 56 18.53 -1.04 4.56
CA ARG A 56 18.89 -1.90 5.70
C ARG A 56 19.67 -3.13 5.26
N GLU A 57 19.25 -3.77 4.17
CA GLU A 57 19.91 -4.95 3.62
C GLU A 57 21.33 -4.63 3.17
N ASP A 58 21.52 -3.51 2.47
CA ASP A 58 22.84 -3.03 2.02
C ASP A 58 23.83 -2.80 3.17
N THR A 59 23.32 -2.40 4.34
CA THR A 59 24.13 -2.12 5.53
C THR A 59 24.17 -3.27 6.53
N PHE A 60 23.49 -4.38 6.25
CA PHE A 60 23.37 -5.50 7.17
C PHE A 60 24.63 -6.37 7.17
N ASN A 61 25.21 -6.59 8.36
CA ASN A 61 26.32 -7.52 8.52
C ASN A 61 25.80 -8.92 8.84
N TRP A 62 25.78 -9.78 7.82
CA TRP A 62 25.35 -11.17 7.94
C TRP A 62 26.23 -12.00 8.90
N GLU A 63 27.54 -11.74 8.95
CA GLU A 63 28.47 -12.47 9.82
C GLU A 63 28.27 -12.17 11.31
N HIS A 64 27.72 -10.99 11.62
CA HIS A 64 27.37 -10.58 12.99
C HIS A 64 25.85 -10.52 13.21
N SER A 65 25.09 -11.20 12.35
CA SER A 65 23.65 -11.32 12.51
C SER A 65 23.32 -12.19 13.73
N LEU A 66 22.28 -11.81 14.46
CA LEU A 66 21.76 -12.60 15.57
C LEU A 66 20.93 -13.76 15.00
N THR A 67 21.16 -14.95 15.52
CA THR A 67 20.37 -16.15 15.22
C THR A 67 18.99 -16.08 15.86
N HIS A 68 18.06 -16.89 15.35
CA HIS A 68 16.69 -16.96 15.89
C HIS A 68 16.68 -17.29 17.39
N GLU A 69 17.52 -18.24 17.83
CA GLU A 69 17.64 -18.64 19.24
C GLU A 69 18.16 -17.49 20.11
N GLU A 70 19.13 -16.71 19.64
CA GLU A 70 19.70 -15.56 20.37
C GLU A 70 18.71 -14.41 20.60
N ILE A 71 17.70 -14.28 19.72
CA ILE A 71 16.64 -13.26 19.86
C ILE A 71 15.45 -13.82 20.62
N TRP A 72 14.96 -15.02 20.26
CA TRP A 72 13.64 -15.51 20.66
C TRP A 72 13.68 -16.42 21.90
N ASP A 73 14.78 -17.15 22.10
CA ASP A 73 15.00 -18.04 23.25
C ASP A 73 15.91 -17.42 24.31
N LYS A 74 15.91 -16.08 24.41
CA LYS A 74 16.47 -15.41 25.58
C LYS A 74 15.74 -15.90 26.82
N LYS A 75 16.33 -16.91 27.49
CA LYS A 75 16.02 -17.20 28.88
C LYS A 75 16.36 -15.94 29.66
N GLU A 76 15.33 -15.19 30.04
CA GLU A 76 15.43 -14.19 31.08
C GLU A 76 16.02 -14.88 32.32
N ASN A 77 17.26 -14.52 32.65
CA ASN A 77 17.86 -14.70 33.98
C ASN A 77 17.91 -13.33 34.64
#